data_AF-A0A660MW65-F1
#
_entry.id   AF-A0A660MW65-F1
#
_cell.length_a   1.000
_cell.length_b   1.000
_cell.length_c   1.000
_cell.angle_alpha   90.00
_cell.angle_beta   90.00
_cell.angle_gamma   90.00
#
_symmetry.space_group_name_H-M   'P 1'
#
loop_
_entity.id
_entity.type
_entity.pdbx_description
1 polymer ?
#
loop_
_entity_poly.entity_id
_entity_poly.type
_entity_poly.pdbx_seq_one_letter_code
_entity_poly.pdbx_strand_id
1 'polypeptide(L)'
;MLEEIKTFIERLKSDFHLDEIEKSLYFVNQKKILNKRLDVLNEKIADLNEKLGEPEKDNGGFKVSSNTVPLLMAIRQEKDKQETLQKEYNEEVEIFKRACKLDIQDTKIQTYSYEQIAEKPKELEDDQFIYTSGNKIYLFKKKTYTIDEINCDWFTSFSKIILENKCLWMVLSEDYERIFSWYPPDE
;
A
#
# COMPACT_ATOMS: atom_id res chain seq x y z
N MET A 1 -21.32 27.98 -2.17
CA MET A 1 -20.85 26.86 -2.99
C MET A 1 -19.33 26.73 -3.01
N LEU A 2 -18.54 27.60 -3.68
CA LEU A 2 -17.08 27.41 -3.74
C LEU A 2 -16.39 27.38 -2.35
N GLU A 3 -16.72 28.32 -1.46
CA GLU A 3 -16.14 28.35 -0.10
C GLU A 3 -16.60 27.17 0.76
N GLU A 4 -17.82 26.65 0.54
CA GLU A 4 -18.32 25.45 1.20
C GLU A 4 -17.56 24.21 0.74
N ILE A 5 -17.28 24.12 -0.57
CA ILE A 5 -16.48 23.05 -1.18
C ILE A 5 -15.05 23.04 -0.64
N LYS A 6 -14.40 24.20 -0.61
CA LYS A 6 -13.07 24.36 -0.02
C LYS A 6 -13.06 23.92 1.44
N THR A 7 -14.01 24.43 2.24
CA THR A 7 -14.13 24.07 3.65
C THR A 7 -14.35 22.57 3.85
N PHE A 8 -15.18 21.94 3.03
CA PHE A 8 -15.45 20.52 3.09
C PHE A 8 -14.21 19.67 2.77
N ILE A 9 -13.45 20.05 1.74
CA ILE A 9 -12.21 19.35 1.39
C ILE A 9 -11.12 19.54 2.45
N GLU A 10 -10.97 20.74 3.01
CA GLU A 10 -10.03 20.98 4.10
C GLU A 10 -10.40 20.13 5.33
N ARG A 11 -11.69 20.00 5.64
CA ARG A 11 -12.17 19.05 6.67
C ARG A 11 -11.80 17.63 6.32
N LEU A 12 -12.02 17.16 5.10
CA LEU A 12 -11.63 15.80 4.68
C LEU A 12 -10.13 15.54 4.83
N LYS A 13 -9.29 16.50 4.41
CA LYS A 13 -7.84 16.39 4.59
C LYS A 13 -7.46 16.25 6.05
N SER A 14 -8.08 17.05 6.92
CA SER A 14 -7.85 17.01 8.37
C SER A 14 -8.37 15.72 9.00
N ASP A 15 -9.64 15.36 8.76
CA ASP A 15 -10.33 14.25 9.40
C ASP A 15 -9.74 12.89 9.01
N PHE A 16 -9.25 12.76 7.78
CA PHE A 16 -8.67 11.51 7.26
C PHE A 16 -7.15 11.54 7.10
N HIS A 17 -6.50 12.62 7.54
CA HIS A 17 -5.05 12.81 7.44
C HIS A 17 -4.50 12.63 6.01
N LEU A 18 -5.19 13.19 4.99
CA LEU A 18 -4.81 12.96 3.59
C LEU A 18 -3.41 13.50 3.24
N ASP A 19 -2.96 14.56 3.92
CA ASP A 19 -1.61 15.13 3.75
C ASP A 19 -0.54 14.38 4.56
N GLU A 20 -0.94 13.56 5.53
CA GLU A 20 -0.07 12.74 6.39
C GLU A 20 -0.61 11.31 6.45
N ILE A 21 -0.65 10.64 5.30
CA ILE A 21 -1.46 9.43 5.11
C ILE A 21 -1.11 8.31 6.09
N GLU A 22 0.13 8.24 6.59
CA GLU A 22 0.55 7.27 7.60
C GLU A 22 -0.21 7.40 8.93
N LYS A 23 -0.79 8.57 9.22
CA LYS A 23 -1.64 8.83 10.39
C LYS A 23 -3.11 8.45 10.15
N SER A 24 -3.53 8.23 8.90
CA SER A 24 -4.90 7.79 8.61
C SER A 24 -5.21 6.47 9.31
N LEU A 25 -6.48 6.29 9.71
CA LEU A 25 -6.88 5.05 10.37
C LEU A 25 -6.62 3.82 9.49
N TYR A 26 -6.77 3.97 8.18
CA TYR A 26 -6.38 2.97 7.18
C TYR A 26 -4.93 2.51 7.38
N PHE A 27 -3.94 3.41 7.32
CA PHE A 27 -2.53 3.03 7.45
C PHE A 27 -2.13 2.60 8.86
N VAL A 28 -2.76 3.15 9.90
CA VAL A 28 -2.58 2.67 11.28
C VAL A 28 -2.98 1.20 11.39
N ASN A 29 -4.09 0.80 10.77
CA ASN A 29 -4.54 -0.59 10.78
C ASN A 29 -3.70 -1.47 9.85
N GLN A 30 -3.29 -0.96 8.67
CA GLN A 30 -2.35 -1.68 7.80
C GLN A 30 -1.02 -1.99 8.50
N LYS A 31 -0.48 -1.04 9.24
CA LYS A 31 0.75 -1.24 10.01
C LYS A 31 0.60 -2.30 11.09
N LYS A 32 -0.57 -2.40 11.73
CA LYS A 32 -0.87 -3.50 12.68
C LYS A 32 -0.89 -4.86 11.98
N ILE A 33 -1.45 -4.95 10.78
CA ILE A 33 -1.48 -6.18 9.99
C ILE A 33 -0.05 -6.57 9.57
N LEU A 34 0.74 -5.61 9.09
CA LEU A 34 2.15 -5.81 8.76
C LEU A 34 2.93 -6.39 9.95
N ASN A 35 2.83 -5.75 11.12
CA ASN A 35 3.54 -6.19 12.31
C ASN A 35 3.19 -7.63 12.68
N LYS A 36 1.89 -7.99 12.67
CA LYS A 36 1.46 -9.38 12.92
C LYS A 36 2.07 -10.37 11.94
N ARG A 37 2.14 -10.03 10.64
CA ARG A 37 2.76 -10.90 9.62
C ARG A 37 4.26 -11.05 9.85
N LEU A 38 4.94 -9.95 10.22
CA LEU A 38 6.36 -9.97 10.53
C LEU A 38 6.66 -10.81 11.78
N ASP A 39 5.81 -10.74 12.81
CA ASP A 39 5.93 -11.54 14.04
C ASP A 39 5.84 -13.04 13.73
N VAL A 40 4.87 -13.47 12.91
CA VAL A 40 4.75 -14.87 12.46
C VAL A 40 6.00 -15.34 11.71
N LEU A 41 6.58 -14.50 10.86
CA LEU A 41 7.82 -14.83 10.16
C LEU A 41 9.02 -14.90 11.11
N ASN A 42 9.09 -14.01 12.11
CA ASN A 42 10.13 -14.04 13.14
C ASN A 42 10.07 -15.33 13.97
N GLU A 43 8.87 -15.77 14.37
CA GLU A 43 8.66 -17.04 15.07
C GLU A 43 9.14 -18.22 14.21
N LYS A 44 8.75 -18.28 12.92
CA LYS A 44 9.22 -19.33 11.99
C LYS A 44 10.75 -19.34 11.85
N ILE A 45 11.38 -18.17 11.75
CA ILE A 45 12.84 -18.05 11.68
C ILE A 45 13.48 -18.52 12.99
N ALA A 46 12.91 -18.18 14.15
CA ALA A 46 13.40 -18.63 15.45
C ALA A 46 13.34 -20.16 15.56
N ASP A 47 12.22 -20.78 15.22
CA ASP A 47 12.05 -22.24 15.20
C ASP A 47 13.05 -22.93 14.26
N LEU A 48 13.32 -22.34 13.10
CA LEU A 48 14.30 -22.86 12.14
C LEU A 48 15.74 -22.72 12.65
N ASN A 49 16.06 -21.62 13.33
CA ASN A 49 17.36 -21.42 13.97
C ASN A 49 17.58 -22.40 15.13
N GLU A 50 16.55 -22.68 15.93
CA GLU A 50 16.63 -23.68 16.99
C GLU A 50 16.92 -25.08 16.41
N LYS A 51 16.26 -25.44 15.31
CA LYS A 51 16.52 -26.70 14.57
C LYS A 51 17.91 -26.76 13.94
N LEU A 52 18.48 -25.61 13.58
CA LEU A 52 19.84 -25.53 13.03
C LEU A 52 20.90 -25.88 14.09
N GLY A 53 20.61 -25.58 15.36
CA GLY A 53 21.49 -25.83 16.50
C GLY A 53 22.70 -24.90 16.56
N GLU A 54 23.51 -25.04 17.62
CA GLU A 54 24.82 -24.39 17.68
C GLU A 54 25.80 -25.08 16.71
N PRO A 55 26.74 -24.34 16.09
CA PRO A 55 27.79 -24.97 15.28
C PRO A 55 28.57 -25.97 16.15
N GLU A 56 28.67 -27.22 15.70
CA GLU A 56 29.48 -28.24 16.38
C GLU A 56 30.89 -27.69 16.60
N LYS A 57 31.33 -27.62 17.87
CA LYS A 57 32.72 -27.27 18.19
C LYS A 57 33.65 -28.28 17.51
N ASP A 58 34.54 -27.78 16.67
CA ASP A 58 35.53 -28.51 15.88
C ASP A 58 36.21 -29.64 16.69
N ASN A 59 35.74 -30.86 16.47
CA ASN A 59 36.49 -32.08 16.75
C ASN A 59 36.90 -32.70 15.41
N GLY A 60 37.82 -32.02 14.70
CA GLY A 60 38.59 -32.61 13.60
C GLY A 60 37.75 -33.21 12.46
N GLY A 61 37.09 -32.36 11.68
CA GLY A 61 36.43 -32.74 10.43
C GLY A 61 35.09 -32.02 10.26
N PHE A 62 35.00 -31.15 9.25
CA PHE A 62 33.83 -30.33 8.95
C PHE A 62 32.66 -31.24 8.52
N LYS A 63 31.91 -31.79 9.48
CA LYS A 63 30.78 -32.69 9.21
C LYS A 63 29.51 -31.85 9.15
N VAL A 64 29.30 -31.16 8.03
CA VAL A 64 28.02 -30.47 7.77
C VAL A 64 26.92 -31.53 7.75
N SER A 65 25.99 -31.46 8.70
CA SER A 65 24.79 -32.28 8.70
C SER A 65 24.06 -32.12 7.36
N SER A 66 23.52 -33.21 6.80
CA SER A 66 22.74 -33.17 5.55
C SER A 66 21.56 -32.18 5.61
N ASN A 67 21.15 -31.78 6.82
CA ASN A 67 20.03 -30.89 7.06
C ASN A 67 20.43 -29.42 7.25
N THR A 68 21.73 -29.10 7.40
CA THR A 68 22.20 -27.73 7.62
C THR A 68 21.90 -26.83 6.42
N VAL A 69 22.22 -27.29 5.19
CA VAL A 69 21.99 -26.49 3.98
C VAL A 69 20.48 -26.25 3.73
N PRO A 70 19.60 -27.27 3.80
CA PRO A 70 18.15 -27.06 3.72
C PRO A 70 17.59 -26.06 4.75
N LEU A 71 18.04 -26.13 6.01
CA LEU A 71 17.59 -25.21 7.05
C LEU A 71 18.04 -23.77 6.79
N LEU A 72 19.30 -23.56 6.35
CA LEU A 72 19.79 -22.24 5.95
C LEU A 72 19.00 -21.66 4.77
N MET A 73 18.63 -22.49 3.79
CA MET A 73 17.77 -22.06 2.69
C MET A 73 16.38 -21.67 3.15
N ALA A 74 15.76 -22.45 4.06
CA ALA A 74 14.46 -22.13 4.64
C ALA A 74 14.49 -20.81 5.43
N ILE A 75 15.51 -20.59 6.26
CA ILE A 75 15.68 -19.33 7.01
C ILE A 75 15.81 -18.15 6.04
N ARG A 76 16.60 -18.32 4.97
CA ARG A 76 16.76 -17.29 3.95
C ARG A 76 15.42 -16.96 3.27
N GLN A 77 14.63 -17.97 2.91
CA GLN A 77 13.32 -17.78 2.31
C GLN A 77 12.37 -16.98 3.21
N GLU A 78 12.32 -17.29 4.51
CA GLU A 78 11.47 -16.53 5.44
C GLU A 78 11.96 -15.07 5.61
N LYS A 79 13.27 -14.82 5.60
CA LYS A 79 13.82 -13.45 5.58
C LYS A 79 13.48 -12.69 4.30
N ASP A 80 13.59 -13.35 3.15
CA ASP A 80 13.23 -12.76 1.85
C ASP A 80 11.74 -12.35 1.83
N LYS A 81 10.86 -13.14 2.47
CA LYS A 81 9.44 -12.78 2.67
C LYS A 81 9.28 -11.54 3.56
N GLN A 82 10.03 -11.41 4.65
CA GLN A 82 9.99 -10.22 5.52
C GLN A 82 10.39 -8.96 4.76
N GLU A 83 11.50 -9.02 4.02
CA GLU A 83 11.97 -7.91 3.20
C GLU A 83 10.94 -7.52 2.13
N THR A 84 10.33 -8.51 1.48
CA THR A 84 9.28 -8.30 0.48
C THR A 84 8.06 -7.60 1.10
N LEU A 85 7.55 -8.09 2.23
CA LEU A 85 6.40 -7.47 2.92
C LEU A 85 6.66 -6.02 3.31
N GLN A 86 7.86 -5.73 3.83
CA GLN A 86 8.22 -4.37 4.23
C GLN A 86 8.36 -3.44 3.02
N LYS A 87 8.91 -3.96 1.92
CA LYS A 87 9.04 -3.23 0.67
C LYS A 87 7.67 -2.90 0.07
N GLU A 88 6.79 -3.89 -0.04
CA GLU A 88 5.42 -3.71 -0.56
C GLU A 88 4.64 -2.66 0.25
N TYR A 89 4.76 -2.71 1.59
CA TYR A 89 4.17 -1.68 2.45
C TYR A 89 4.65 -0.27 2.12
N ASN A 90 5.97 -0.10 2.06
CA ASN A 90 6.57 1.21 1.86
C ASN A 90 6.21 1.76 0.47
N GLU A 91 6.18 0.90 -0.56
CA GLU A 91 5.72 1.26 -1.89
C GLU A 91 4.25 1.70 -1.88
N GLU A 92 3.39 1.00 -1.15
CA GLU A 92 1.98 1.37 -1.02
C GLU A 92 1.79 2.72 -0.30
N VAL A 93 2.53 2.98 0.78
CA VAL A 93 2.50 4.29 1.46
C VAL A 93 2.81 5.42 0.49
N GLU A 94 3.88 5.30 -0.31
CA GLU A 94 4.27 6.34 -1.27
C GLU A 94 3.26 6.52 -2.40
N ILE A 95 2.65 5.43 -2.86
CA ILE A 95 1.55 5.48 -3.84
C ILE A 95 0.35 6.23 -3.27
N PHE A 96 -0.04 5.95 -2.03
CA PHE A 96 -1.18 6.62 -1.40
C PHE A 96 -0.89 8.10 -1.11
N LYS A 97 0.32 8.46 -0.68
CA LYS A 97 0.73 9.88 -0.54
C LYS A 97 0.52 10.66 -1.83
N ARG A 98 0.87 10.05 -2.97
CA ARG A 98 0.69 10.68 -4.27
C ARG A 98 -0.78 10.68 -4.71
N ALA A 99 -1.45 9.53 -4.63
CA ALA A 99 -2.79 9.32 -5.16
C ALA A 99 -3.86 10.07 -4.36
N CYS A 100 -3.73 10.16 -3.03
CA CYS A 100 -4.70 10.84 -2.15
C CYS A 100 -4.57 12.37 -2.18
N LYS A 101 -3.59 12.90 -2.92
CA LYS A 101 -3.44 14.34 -3.07
C LYS A 101 -4.69 14.93 -3.72
N LEU A 102 -5.25 15.93 -3.05
CA LEU A 102 -6.45 16.62 -3.48
C LEU A 102 -6.20 18.12 -3.45
N ASP A 103 -5.85 18.67 -4.60
CA ASP A 103 -5.52 20.08 -4.79
C ASP A 103 -6.78 20.85 -5.23
N ILE A 104 -7.07 21.98 -4.60
CA ILE A 104 -8.10 22.91 -5.08
C ILE A 104 -7.43 24.22 -5.46
N GLN A 105 -7.76 24.71 -6.66
CA GLN A 105 -7.38 26.03 -7.11
C GLN A 105 -8.55 26.67 -7.85
N ASP A 106 -9.00 27.84 -7.39
CA ASP A 106 -10.16 28.55 -7.94
C ASP A 106 -11.40 27.63 -8.05
N THR A 107 -11.90 27.38 -9.26
CA THR A 107 -13.02 26.48 -9.52
C THR A 107 -12.58 25.07 -9.94
N LYS A 108 -11.33 24.68 -9.72
CA LYS A 108 -10.77 23.40 -10.16
C LYS A 108 -10.34 22.55 -8.98
N ILE A 109 -10.68 21.27 -9.05
CA ILE A 109 -10.22 20.23 -8.14
C ILE A 109 -9.34 19.28 -8.94
N GLN A 110 -8.13 19.02 -8.46
CA GLN A 110 -7.20 18.08 -9.08
C GLN A 110 -6.93 16.92 -8.13
N THR A 111 -7.05 15.72 -8.67
CA THR A 111 -6.69 14.48 -7.97
C THR A 111 -6.32 13.41 -9.00
N TYR A 112 -6.19 12.16 -8.59
CA TYR A 112 -5.90 11.05 -9.47
C TYR A 112 -7.13 10.20 -9.73
N SER A 113 -7.28 9.74 -10.97
CA SER A 113 -8.14 8.63 -11.31
C SER A 113 -7.31 7.38 -11.54
N TYR A 114 -7.91 6.18 -11.43
CA TYR A 114 -7.22 4.93 -11.69
C TYR A 114 -7.91 4.10 -12.76
N GLU A 115 -7.11 3.29 -13.46
CA GLU A 115 -7.55 2.31 -14.44
C GLU A 115 -6.76 1.01 -14.23
N GLN A 116 -7.42 -0.14 -14.17
CA GLN A 116 -6.71 -1.42 -14.18
C GLN A 116 -6.34 -1.78 -15.62
N ILE A 117 -5.06 -2.06 -15.86
CA ILE A 117 -4.53 -2.40 -17.18
C ILE A 117 -3.89 -3.78 -17.18
N ALA A 118 -3.80 -4.41 -18.36
CA ALA A 118 -3.22 -5.74 -18.52
C ALA A 118 -1.69 -5.73 -18.57
N GLU A 119 -1.10 -4.68 -19.14
CA GLU A 119 0.35 -4.58 -19.39
C GLU A 119 0.85 -3.17 -19.08
N LYS A 120 2.12 -3.04 -18.66
CA LYS A 120 2.72 -1.73 -18.41
C LYS A 120 2.87 -0.95 -19.73
N PRO A 121 2.45 0.33 -19.79
CA PRO A 121 2.68 1.16 -20.96
C PRO A 121 4.18 1.30 -21.24
N LYS A 122 4.55 1.44 -22.52
CA LYS A 122 5.95 1.68 -22.92
C LYS A 122 6.48 3.02 -22.42
N GLU A 123 5.59 4.02 -22.38
CA GLU A 123 5.87 5.37 -21.93
C GLU A 123 4.72 5.82 -21.02
N LEU A 124 5.05 6.60 -20.00
CA LEU A 124 4.10 7.24 -19.09
C LEU A 124 4.16 8.74 -19.31
N GLU A 125 3.00 9.40 -19.31
CA GLU A 125 2.94 10.85 -19.27
C GLU A 125 3.43 11.37 -17.90
N ASP A 126 3.90 12.62 -17.84
CA ASP A 126 4.51 13.20 -16.62
C ASP A 126 3.57 13.17 -15.40
N ASP A 127 2.26 13.22 -15.64
CA ASP A 127 1.21 13.21 -14.63
C ASP A 127 0.64 11.81 -14.34
N GLN A 128 1.26 10.76 -14.90
CA GLN A 128 0.87 9.38 -14.71
C GLN A 128 1.84 8.61 -13.83
N PHE A 129 1.35 7.52 -13.23
CA PHE A 129 2.21 6.54 -12.58
C PHE A 129 1.53 5.17 -12.49
N ILE A 130 2.37 4.14 -12.31
CA ILE A 130 1.92 2.76 -12.17
C ILE A 130 2.02 2.33 -10.72
N TYR A 131 0.99 1.65 -10.25
CA TYR A 131 1.01 0.84 -9.04
C TYR A 131 0.79 -0.62 -9.43
N THR A 132 1.70 -1.49 -9.02
CA THR A 132 1.55 -2.94 -9.19
C THR A 132 1.27 -3.56 -7.84
N SER A 133 0.22 -4.37 -7.73
CA SER A 133 -0.14 -5.07 -6.51
C SER A 133 -0.49 -6.52 -6.86
N GLY A 134 0.34 -7.46 -6.42
CA GLY A 134 0.28 -8.85 -6.89
C GLY A 134 0.41 -8.94 -8.41
N ASN A 135 -0.58 -9.55 -9.07
CA ASN A 135 -0.65 -9.68 -10.52
C ASN A 135 -1.41 -8.54 -11.22
N LYS A 136 -1.84 -7.51 -10.49
CA LYS A 136 -2.65 -6.41 -11.04
C LYS A 136 -1.80 -5.18 -11.25
N ILE A 137 -2.04 -4.50 -12.36
CA ILE A 137 -1.38 -3.25 -12.72
C ILE A 137 -2.46 -2.17 -12.76
N TYR A 138 -2.21 -1.09 -12.04
CA TYR A 138 -3.08 0.09 -11.98
C TYR A 138 -2.33 1.29 -12.54
N LEU A 139 -2.95 1.98 -13.49
CA LEU A 139 -2.48 3.24 -14.03
C LEU A 139 -3.25 4.37 -13.37
N PHE A 140 -2.53 5.23 -12.67
CA PHE A 140 -3.06 6.46 -12.11
C PHE A 140 -2.81 7.61 -13.07
N LYS A 141 -3.87 8.36 -13.36
CA LYS A 141 -3.86 9.53 -14.26
C LYS A 141 -4.37 10.74 -13.50
N LYS A 142 -3.62 11.84 -13.51
CA LYS A 142 -4.11 13.09 -12.93
C LYS A 142 -5.38 13.53 -13.66
N LYS A 143 -6.37 14.00 -12.92
CA LYS A 143 -7.67 14.41 -13.43
C LYS A 143 -8.05 15.72 -12.78
N THR A 144 -8.56 16.64 -13.61
CA THR A 144 -9.06 17.95 -13.19
C THR A 144 -10.58 17.95 -13.35
N TYR A 145 -11.28 18.39 -12.31
CA TYR A 145 -12.72 18.57 -12.29
C TYR A 145 -13.03 20.05 -12.12
N THR A 146 -13.95 20.59 -12.91
CA THR A 146 -14.41 21.97 -12.76
C THR A 146 -15.65 21.97 -11.88
N ILE A 147 -15.66 22.81 -10.85
CA ILE A 147 -16.77 22.97 -9.90
C ILE A 147 -18.06 23.40 -10.64
N ASP A 148 -17.94 24.17 -11.72
CA ASP A 148 -19.10 24.59 -12.52
C ASP A 148 -19.71 23.43 -13.34
N GLU A 149 -18.92 22.42 -13.69
CA GLU A 149 -19.36 21.20 -14.40
C GLU A 149 -19.95 20.16 -13.45
N ILE A 150 -19.75 20.35 -12.14
CA ILE A 150 -20.41 19.63 -11.06
C ILE A 150 -21.84 20.19 -10.94
N ASN A 151 -22.65 19.93 -11.97
CA ASN A 151 -24.01 20.44 -12.16
C ASN A 151 -25.08 19.75 -11.26
N CYS A 152 -24.63 19.03 -10.24
CA CYS A 152 -25.44 18.18 -9.35
C CYS A 152 -25.16 18.57 -7.89
N ASP A 153 -26.00 18.11 -6.94
CA ASP A 153 -25.69 18.13 -5.50
C ASP A 153 -24.22 17.75 -5.28
N TRP A 154 -23.46 18.66 -4.66
CA TRP A 154 -22.02 18.55 -4.47
C TRP A 154 -21.63 17.18 -3.91
N PHE A 155 -22.46 16.61 -3.02
CA PHE A 155 -22.25 15.27 -2.47
C PHE A 155 -22.23 14.16 -3.53
N THR A 156 -23.12 14.21 -4.52
CA THR A 156 -23.19 13.21 -5.60
C THR A 156 -21.97 13.31 -6.51
N SER A 157 -21.54 14.51 -6.84
CA SER A 157 -20.36 14.74 -7.68
C SER A 157 -19.05 14.47 -6.94
N PHE A 158 -18.98 14.80 -5.65
CA PHE A 158 -17.83 14.46 -4.81
C PHE A 158 -17.69 12.95 -4.65
N SER A 159 -18.82 12.23 -4.52
CA SER A 159 -18.83 10.76 -4.54
C SER A 159 -18.22 10.20 -5.83
N LYS A 160 -18.45 10.85 -6.98
CA LYS A 160 -17.79 10.47 -8.24
C LYS A 160 -16.28 10.69 -8.19
N ILE A 161 -15.81 11.83 -7.67
CA ILE A 161 -14.37 12.11 -7.50
C ILE A 161 -13.71 11.07 -6.60
N ILE A 162 -14.36 10.71 -5.47
CA ILE A 162 -13.88 9.66 -4.57
C ILE A 162 -13.83 8.31 -5.29
N LEU A 163 -14.92 7.89 -5.96
CA LEU A 163 -15.00 6.58 -6.59
C LEU A 163 -14.01 6.41 -7.76
N GLU A 164 -13.72 7.49 -8.48
CA GLU A 164 -12.72 7.47 -9.54
C GLU A 164 -11.28 7.46 -8.99
N ASN A 165 -11.07 7.81 -7.71
CA ASN A 165 -9.79 7.73 -7.02
C ASN A 165 -9.77 6.57 -6.02
N LYS A 166 -9.23 5.41 -6.43
CA LYS A 166 -9.18 4.21 -5.60
C LYS A 166 -8.57 4.45 -4.22
N CYS A 167 -7.41 5.10 -4.15
CA CYS A 167 -6.71 5.31 -2.88
C CYS A 167 -7.52 6.21 -1.95
N LEU A 168 -8.10 7.28 -2.48
CA LEU A 168 -8.97 8.17 -1.70
C LEU A 168 -10.20 7.41 -1.20
N TRP A 169 -10.87 6.64 -2.06
CA TRP A 169 -12.01 5.81 -1.66
C TRP A 169 -11.65 4.88 -0.51
N MET A 170 -10.50 4.21 -0.56
CA MET A 170 -10.07 3.28 0.47
C MET A 170 -9.75 3.93 1.81
N VAL A 171 -9.10 5.09 1.78
CA VAL A 171 -8.80 5.84 3.01
C VAL A 171 -10.08 6.34 3.65
N LEU A 172 -11.01 6.86 2.85
CA LEU A 172 -12.28 7.40 3.34
C LEU A 172 -13.28 6.33 3.78
N SER A 173 -13.28 5.16 3.13
CA SER A 173 -14.13 4.02 3.52
C SER A 173 -13.54 3.21 4.66
N GLU A 174 -12.30 3.51 5.06
CA GLU A 174 -11.52 2.72 6.01
C GLU A 174 -11.50 1.24 5.62
N ASP A 175 -11.52 0.91 4.32
CA ASP A 175 -11.50 -0.46 3.80
C ASP A 175 -10.07 -1.03 3.89
N TYR A 176 -9.57 -1.14 5.14
CA TYR A 176 -8.26 -1.67 5.48
C TYR A 176 -8.18 -3.20 5.32
N GLU A 177 -9.32 -3.87 5.17
CA GLU A 177 -9.34 -5.29 4.87
C GLU A 177 -9.04 -5.55 3.39
N ARG A 178 -9.29 -4.57 2.52
CA ARG A 178 -9.08 -4.75 1.10
C ARG A 178 -7.71 -4.43 0.56
N ILE A 179 -6.85 -3.54 1.05
CA ILE A 179 -5.50 -3.39 0.41
C ILE A 179 -4.32 -3.30 1.38
N PHE A 180 -3.52 -4.36 1.30
CA PHE A 180 -2.07 -4.38 1.52
C PHE A 180 -1.35 -5.25 0.46
N SER A 181 -2.04 -5.64 -0.63
CA SER A 181 -1.87 -6.87 -1.46
C SER A 181 -2.88 -7.98 -1.09
N TRP A 182 -3.72 -8.36 -2.07
CA TRP A 182 -4.97 -9.14 -1.91
C TRP A 182 -4.76 -10.65 -1.67
N TYR A 183 -4.24 -11.11 -0.53
CA TYR A 183 -4.62 -12.32 0.24
C TYR A 183 -3.59 -12.60 1.39
N PRO A 184 -3.94 -13.41 2.42
CA PRO A 184 -3.18 -13.61 3.65
C PRO A 184 -1.96 -14.53 3.44
N PRO A 185 -1.03 -14.59 4.40
CA PRO A 185 0.07 -15.58 4.41
C PRO A 185 -0.38 -17.05 4.57
N ASP A 186 -1.68 -17.34 4.44
CA ASP A 186 -2.32 -18.64 4.74
C ASP A 186 -2.92 -19.32 3.49
N GLU A 187 -2.21 -19.26 2.36
CA GLU A 187 -2.15 -20.35 1.37
C GLU A 187 -0.71 -20.87 1.27
#